data_AF-A0A645H0U6-F1
#
_entry.id   AF-A0A645H0U6-F1
#
_cell.length_a   1.000
_cell.length_b   1.000
_cell.length_c   1.000
_cell.angle_alpha   90.00
_cell.angle_beta   90.00
_cell.angle_gamma   90.00
#
_symmetry.space_group_name_H-M   'P 1'
#
loop_
_entity.id
_entity.type
_entity.pdbx_description
1 polymer ?
#
loop_
_entity_poly.entity_id
_entity_poly.type
_entity_poly.pdbx_seq_one_letter_code
_entity_poly.pdbx_strand_id
1 'polypeptide(L)'
;MIVCEPLLERIDLSPYLGDWVESVTVGGESGDEARLCEYDWILDIRRQCMEADVPFRFKQTGANFKKDGKLYRIPRKLQHVQARKANINTEKRTQDQLSGTYSET
;
A
#
# COMPACT_ATOMS: atom_id res chain seq x y z
N MET A 1 13.92 -1.24 3.39
CA MET A 1 12.46 -1.34 3.57
C MET A 1 11.90 -0.21 4.43
N ILE A 2 10.80 0.43 4.01
CA ILE A 2 9.98 1.37 4.80
C ILE A 2 8.66 0.67 5.20
N VAL A 3 8.22 0.84 6.45
CA VAL A 3 6.98 0.23 6.95
C VAL A 3 6.08 1.31 7.55
N CYS A 4 4.86 1.41 7.04
CA CYS A 4 3.80 2.29 7.56
C CYS A 4 2.66 1.43 8.10
N GLU A 5 2.82 0.91 9.32
CA GLU A 5 1.77 0.18 10.03
C GLU A 5 1.79 0.52 11.53
N PRO A 6 0.63 0.85 12.14
CA PRO A 6 -0.66 1.05 11.50
C PRO A 6 -0.73 2.35 10.69
N LEU A 7 -1.42 2.33 9.55
CA LEU A 7 -1.86 3.55 8.87
C LEU A 7 -3.04 4.17 9.62
N LEU A 8 -2.87 5.43 10.03
CA LEU A 8 -3.86 6.18 10.81
C LEU A 8 -4.39 7.41 10.07
N GLU A 9 -3.70 7.80 9.00
CA GLU A 9 -4.01 8.94 8.16
C GLU A 9 -3.33 8.80 6.78
N ARG A 10 -3.57 9.77 5.91
CA ARG A 10 -2.86 9.91 4.63
C ARG A 10 -1.39 10.27 4.90
N ILE A 11 -0.48 9.66 4.15
CA ILE A 11 0.96 9.95 4.21
C ILE A 11 1.43 10.25 2.79
N ASP A 12 2.10 11.40 2.62
CA ASP A 12 2.85 11.70 1.41
C ASP A 12 4.31 11.26 1.59
N LEU A 13 4.65 10.14 0.97
CA LEU A 13 6.00 9.59 0.90
C LEU A 13 6.75 10.08 -0.33
N SER A 14 6.12 10.76 -1.29
CA SER A 14 6.74 11.12 -2.56
C SER A 14 8.10 11.83 -2.45
N PRO A 15 8.37 12.74 -1.49
CA PRO A 15 9.71 13.35 -1.39
C PRO A 15 10.78 12.42 -0.79
N TYR A 16 10.39 11.25 -0.27
CA TYR A 16 11.26 10.29 0.41
C TYR A 16 11.47 8.99 -0.38
N LEU A 17 10.75 8.76 -1.49
CA LEU A 17 10.89 7.54 -2.28
C LEU A 17 11.99 7.68 -3.34
N GLY A 18 12.78 6.62 -3.53
CA GLY A 18 13.82 6.54 -4.54
C GLY A 18 14.50 5.17 -4.55
N ASP A 19 15.55 5.02 -5.35
CA ASP A 19 16.23 3.72 -5.58
C ASP A 19 16.81 3.05 -4.32
N TRP A 20 17.07 3.83 -3.27
CA TRP A 20 17.56 3.34 -1.98
C TRP A 20 16.44 2.63 -1.17
N VAL A 21 15.18 2.87 -1.51
CA VAL A 21 14.02 2.24 -0.87
C VAL A 21 13.77 0.89 -1.53
N GLU A 22 14.17 -0.17 -0.85
CA GLU A 22 13.91 -1.55 -1.28
C GLU A 22 12.42 -1.85 -1.50
N SER A 23 11.55 -1.36 -0.61
CA SER A 23 10.09 -1.54 -0.69
C SER A 23 9.37 -0.68 0.36
N VAL A 24 8.07 -0.48 0.15
CA VAL A 24 7.13 0.10 1.12
C VAL A 24 6.08 -0.94 1.49
N THR A 25 5.91 -1.19 2.79
CA THR A 25 4.87 -2.06 3.33
C THR A 25 3.86 -1.25 4.15
N VAL A 26 2.57 -1.45 3.91
CA VAL A 26 1.50 -0.76 4.64
C VAL A 26 0.50 -1.73 5.26
N GLY A 27 -0.16 -1.30 6.33
CA GLY A 27 -1.27 -2.05 6.93
C GLY A 27 -2.05 -1.27 7.98
N GLY A 28 -3.30 -1.67 8.21
CA GLY A 28 -4.15 -1.09 9.26
C GLY A 28 -3.87 -1.67 10.65
N GLU A 29 -4.41 -1.03 11.68
CA GLU A 29 -4.29 -1.44 13.08
C GLU A 29 -5.11 -2.71 13.38
N SER A 30 -4.54 -3.66 14.13
CA SER A 30 -5.28 -4.82 14.65
C SER A 30 -5.75 -4.58 16.08
N GLY A 31 -6.76 -5.33 16.53
CA GLY A 31 -7.30 -5.25 17.89
C GLY A 31 -8.75 -4.77 17.89
N ASP A 32 -9.42 -4.88 19.03
CA ASP A 32 -10.86 -4.56 19.13
C ASP A 32 -11.11 -3.05 18.98
N GLU A 33 -10.19 -2.24 19.53
CA GLU A 33 -10.19 -0.77 19.48
C GLU A 33 -9.38 -0.21 18.31
N ALA A 34 -9.22 -0.97 17.22
CA ALA A 34 -8.45 -0.52 16.07
C ALA A 34 -9.02 0.79 15.47
N ARG A 35 -8.13 1.75 15.25
CA ARG A 35 -8.44 2.99 14.54
C ARG A 35 -8.74 2.71 13.07
N LEU A 36 -9.50 3.63 12.48
CA LEU A 36 -9.93 3.51 11.10
C LEU A 36 -8.72 3.52 10.17
N CYS A 37 -8.66 2.53 9.28
CA CYS A 37 -7.77 2.54 8.12
C CYS A 37 -8.62 2.67 6.86
N GLU A 38 -8.40 3.72 6.07
CA GLU A 38 -9.10 3.91 4.80
C GLU A 38 -8.30 3.32 3.63
N TYR A 39 -8.99 2.60 2.75
CA TYR A 39 -8.39 1.97 1.58
C TYR A 39 -7.76 2.99 0.62
N ASP A 40 -8.31 4.20 0.55
CA ASP A 40 -7.78 5.27 -0.30
C ASP A 40 -6.38 5.72 0.12
N TRP A 41 -6.04 5.61 1.42
CA TRP A 41 -4.69 5.92 1.90
C TRP A 41 -3.67 4.88 1.40
N ILE A 42 -4.08 3.61 1.38
CA ILE A 42 -3.29 2.49 0.86
C ILE A 42 -3.07 2.64 -0.66
N LEU A 43 -4.13 3.00 -1.39
CA LEU A 43 -4.04 3.22 -2.84
C LEU A 43 -3.18 4.44 -3.19
N ASP A 44 -3.24 5.49 -2.39
CA ASP A 44 -2.41 6.68 -2.61
C ASP A 44 -0.92 6.37 -2.40
N ILE A 45 -0.55 5.67 -1.31
CA ILE A 45 0.84 5.23 -1.10
C ILE A 45 1.28 4.28 -2.22
N ARG A 46 0.42 3.35 -2.66
CA ARG A 46 0.72 2.47 -3.81
C ARG A 46 1.03 3.28 -5.07
N ARG A 47 0.23 4.30 -5.37
CA ARG A 47 0.45 5.19 -6.52
C ARG A 47 1.82 5.88 -6.42
N GLN A 48 2.14 6.48 -5.27
CA GLN A 48 3.44 7.11 -5.02
C GLN A 48 4.60 6.13 -5.21
N CYS A 49 4.45 4.88 -4.73
CA CYS A 49 5.44 3.82 -4.94
C CYS A 49 5.62 3.46 -6.41
N MET A 50 4.52 3.32 -7.16
CA MET A 50 4.58 3.04 -8.60
C MET A 50 5.24 4.15 -9.40
N GLU A 51 4.97 5.41 -9.07
CA GLU A 51 5.61 6.58 -9.68
C GLU A 51 7.12 6.56 -9.44
N ALA A 52 7.56 6.20 -8.23
CA ALA A 52 8.97 6.12 -7.84
C ALA A 52 9.67 4.79 -8.18
N ASP A 53 9.01 3.85 -8.87
CA ASP A 53 9.51 2.47 -9.11
C ASP A 53 9.89 1.67 -7.85
N VAL A 54 9.20 1.92 -6.74
CA VAL A 54 9.42 1.23 -5.47
C VAL A 54 8.39 0.10 -5.32
N PRO A 55 8.80 -1.13 -4.98
CA PRO A 55 7.87 -2.22 -4.68
C PRO A 55 6.92 -1.87 -3.53
N PHE A 56 5.63 -2.15 -3.72
CA PHE A 56 4.60 -1.91 -2.72
C PHE A 56 4.02 -3.22 -2.18
N ARG A 57 3.73 -3.27 -0.88
CA ARG A 57 3.09 -4.40 -0.19
C ARG A 57 1.95 -3.95 0.70
N PHE A 58 0.75 -4.47 0.46
CA PHE A 58 -0.38 -4.35 1.37
C PHE A 58 -0.45 -5.57 2.30
N LYS A 59 0.02 -5.41 3.54
CA LYS A 59 0.26 -6.52 4.47
C LYS A 59 -1.01 -6.98 5.18
N GLN A 60 -1.81 -6.05 5.69
CA GLN A 60 -3.05 -6.35 6.39
C GLN A 60 -4.04 -5.17 6.35
N THR A 61 -5.33 -5.47 6.40
CA THR A 61 -6.40 -4.46 6.42
C THR A 61 -6.56 -3.75 7.77
N GLY A 62 -6.13 -4.38 8.87
CA GLY A 62 -6.53 -3.98 10.22
C GLY A 62 -7.97 -4.40 10.56
N ALA A 63 -8.41 -4.15 11.80
CA ALA A 63 -9.73 -4.58 12.26
C ALA A 63 -10.86 -3.61 11.90
N ASN A 64 -10.57 -2.32 11.74
CA ASN A 64 -11.54 -1.27 11.42
C ASN A 64 -11.18 -0.62 10.08
N PHE A 65 -11.77 -1.13 9.00
CA PHE A 65 -11.33 -0.83 7.63
C PHE A 65 -12.46 -0.21 6.81
N LYS A 66 -12.19 0.87 6.09
CA LYS A 66 -13.18 1.53 5.21
C LYS A 66 -12.75 1.42 3.75
N LYS A 67 -13.66 0.95 2.91
CA LYS A 67 -13.47 0.81 1.45
C LYS A 67 -14.75 1.19 0.73
N ASP A 68 -14.65 2.01 -0.30
CA ASP A 68 -15.78 2.48 -1.13
C ASP A 68 -16.94 3.04 -0.28
N GLY A 69 -16.60 3.83 0.75
CA GLY A 69 -17.58 4.40 1.69
C GLY A 69 -18.17 3.41 2.72
N LYS A 70 -17.88 2.12 2.60
CA LYS A 70 -18.38 1.08 3.52
C LYS A 70 -17.36 0.75 4.61
N LEU A 71 -17.83 0.69 5.85
CA LEU A 71 -17.05 0.26 7.01
C LEU A 71 -17.12 -1.26 7.18
N TYR A 72 -15.98 -1.87 7.50
CA TYR A 72 -15.82 -3.29 7.74
C TYR A 72 -15.13 -3.52 9.08
N ARG A 73 -15.73 -4.38 9.92
CA ARG A 73 -15.06 -4.95 11.08
C ARG A 73 -14.48 -6.31 10.70
N ILE A 74 -13.16 -6.37 10.51
CA ILE A 74 -12.48 -7.55 9.93
C ILE A 74 -11.84 -8.38 11.04
N PRO A 75 -12.29 -9.64 11.26
CA PRO A 75 -11.70 -10.53 12.25
C PRO A 75 -10.20 -10.75 12.00
N ARG A 76 -9.40 -10.83 13.07
CA ARG A 76 -7.93 -10.97 13.02
C ARG A 76 -7.44 -12.01 12.01
N LYS A 77 -8.06 -13.20 12.00
CA LYS A 77 -7.73 -14.30 11.08
C LYS A 77 -7.92 -13.98 9.59
N LEU A 78 -8.71 -12.96 9.27
CA LEU A 78 -9.01 -12.55 7.90
C LEU A 78 -8.18 -11.33 7.44
N GLN A 79 -7.53 -10.59 8.33
CA GLN A 79 -6.93 -9.29 7.99
C GLN A 79 -5.85 -9.38 6.90
N HIS A 80 -4.93 -10.35 7.02
CA HIS A 80 -3.91 -10.64 6.01
C HIS A 80 -4.48 -11.31 4.75
N VAL A 81 -5.52 -12.14 4.90
CA VAL A 81 -6.14 -12.83 3.76
C VAL A 81 -6.86 -11.81 2.87
N GLN A 82 -7.60 -10.87 3.47
CA GLN A 82 -8.30 -9.83 2.73
C GLN A 82 -7.34 -8.85 2.05
N ALA A 83 -6.24 -8.47 2.72
CA ALA A 83 -5.22 -7.64 2.09
C ALA A 83 -4.60 -8.32 0.86
N ARG A 84 -4.27 -9.62 0.96
CA ARG A 84 -3.78 -10.41 -0.18
C ARG A 84 -4.81 -10.51 -1.31
N LYS A 85 -6.09 -10.72 -0.98
CA LYS A 85 -7.18 -10.79 -1.97
C LYS A 85 -7.39 -9.49 -2.74
N ALA A 86 -6.94 -8.35 -2.22
CA ALA A 86 -6.98 -7.08 -2.96
C ALA A 86 -6.07 -7.11 -4.21
N ASN A 87 -5.04 -7.96 -4.23
CA ASN A 87 -4.13 -8.16 -5.37
C ASN A 87 -3.53 -6.85 -5.91
N ILE A 88 -3.07 -5.98 -5.00
CA ILE A 88 -2.55 -4.65 -5.34
C ILE A 88 -1.04 -4.48 -5.09
N ASN A 89 -0.34 -5.53 -4.67
CA ASN A 89 1.11 -5.50 -4.50
C ASN A 89 1.79 -5.24 -5.85
N THR A 90 2.90 -4.51 -5.83
CA THR A 90 3.67 -4.18 -7.04
C THR A 90 5.12 -4.62 -6.88
N GLU A 91 5.75 -4.99 -7.98
CA GLU A 91 7.19 -5.28 -8.03
C GLU A 91 7.93 -4.13 -8.70
N LYS A 92 9.25 -4.07 -8.52
CA LYS A 92 10.11 -3.12 -9.23
C LYS A 92 10.04 -3.44 -10.72
N ARG A 93 9.97 -2.41 -11.58
CA ARG A 93 10.01 -2.61 -13.03
C ARG A 93 11.33 -3.26 -13.44
N THR A 94 11.27 -4.12 -14.45
CA THR A 94 12.51 -4.64 -15.07
C THR A 94 13.13 -3.57 -15.95
N GLN A 95 14.43 -3.72 -16.25
CA GLN A 95 15.16 -2.82 -17.15
C GLN A 95 14.44 -2.64 -18.50
N ASP A 96 13.81 -3.70 -19.00
CA ASP A 96 13.08 -3.73 -20.28
C ASP A 96 11.76 -2.94 -20.23
N GLN A 97 11.17 -2.78 -19.05
CA GLN A 97 9.93 -2.00 -18.87
C GLN A 97 10.20 -0.50 -18.70
N LEU A 98 11.43 -0.13 -18.33
CA LEU A 98 11.87 1.26 -18.20
C LEU A 98 12.33 1.86 -19.53
N SER A 99 12.76 1.03 -20.49
CA SER A 99 13.21 1.48 -21.82
C SER A 99 12.07 1.73 -22.82
N GLY A 100 10.86 1.23 -22.55
CA GLY A 100 9.68 1.36 -23.41
C GLY A 100 9.00 2.73 -23.45
N THR A 101 9.45 3.71 -22.65
CA THR A 101 8.86 5.07 -22.57
C THR A 101 9.61 6.13 -23.39
N TYR A 102 10.67 5.75 -24.12
CA TYR A 102 11.41 6.62 -25.04
C TYR A 102 11.17 6.24 -26.51
N SER A 103 9.92 6.26 -26.96
CA SER A 103 9.58 6.13 -28.39
C SER A 103 8.22 6.73 -28.71
N GLU A 104 8.03 8.02 -28.44
CA GLU A 104 7.08 8.85 -29.20
C GLU A 104 7.79 10.15 -29.55
N THR A 105 7.78 10.47 -30.84
CA THR A 105 8.35 11.67 -31.48
C THR A 105 7.25 12.68 -31.68
#